data_AF-A0A3Q3A5H1-F1
#
_entry.id   AF-A0A3Q3A5H1-F1
#
_cell.length_a   1.000
_cell.length_b   1.000
_cell.length_c   1.000
_cell.angle_alpha   90.00
_cell.angle_beta   90.00
_cell.angle_gamma   90.00
#
_symmetry.space_group_name_H-M   'P 1'
#
loop_
_entity.id
_entity.type
_entity.pdbx_description
1 polymer ?
#
loop_
_entity_poly.entity_id
_entity_poly.type
_entity_poly.pdbx_seq_one_letter_code
_entity_poly.pdbx_strand_id
1 'polypeptide(L)'
;MSARLLLFLCLFGPIMAQNPPDVTCRVMNLEYVHCSWNSQSVPEVNYTFSSWFGNKKESTCDEYVFENNTAVGCNQPCEKGDRFYTFHTVLRHGDKTYPMAHNVKDKVQLNPPTNLTVKNENDFNLWFYWNQSTTRCVEYKVRYRQNNNKWEESKVAAERQSYCINFPSSTSRYELQVRSRITDSCGKSEIWSDWSEPVVWGSNNSTHTNIINESMSVWTPVLYAVGAITLILLVLMLLHYERLRIILVPVVPKPSLKSPDVKDWFQYPKGLMKEGFKANYNEQACLVREYTYISQSATDSTDTSVLTATTYQTDCSVLIAGIESEDPPNFYSFPVSSEDEQQISV
;
A
#
# COMPACT_ATOMS: atom_id res chain seq x y z
N MET A 1 53.70 23.13 -52.15
CA MET A 1 53.73 21.73 -51.67
C MET A 1 53.24 21.68 -50.23
N SER A 2 51.93 21.75 -49.97
CA SER A 2 51.42 21.70 -48.58
C SER A 2 50.02 21.09 -48.42
N ALA A 3 49.51 20.41 -49.46
CA ALA A 3 48.19 19.77 -49.42
C ALA A 3 48.24 18.24 -49.28
N ARG A 4 49.42 17.62 -49.47
CA ARG A 4 49.57 16.15 -49.40
C ARG A 4 49.90 15.61 -48.01
N LEU A 5 50.28 16.46 -47.06
CA LEU A 5 50.64 16.03 -45.70
C LEU A 5 49.42 15.94 -44.77
N LEU A 6 48.35 16.69 -45.05
CA LEU A 6 47.13 16.72 -44.22
C LEU A 6 46.17 15.54 -44.49
N LEU A 7 46.33 14.82 -45.60
CA LEU A 7 45.45 13.68 -45.94
C LEU A 7 45.87 12.35 -45.28
N PHE A 8 47.08 12.27 -44.72
CA PHE A 8 47.55 11.06 -44.04
C PHE A 8 47.13 10.94 -42.57
N LEU A 9 46.60 12.02 -41.97
CA LEU A 9 46.14 12.02 -40.58
C LEU A 9 44.67 11.59 -40.40
N CYS A 10 43.92 11.37 -41.50
CA CYS A 10 42.52 10.93 -41.43
C CYS A 10 42.31 9.41 -41.62
N LEU A 11 43.37 8.66 -41.91
CA LEU A 11 43.29 7.20 -42.11
C LEU A 11 43.62 6.38 -40.85
N PHE A 12 44.07 7.04 -39.79
CA PHE A 12 44.17 6.44 -38.46
C PHE A 12 43.05 7.03 -37.61
N GLY A 13 41.85 6.49 -37.77
CA GLY A 13 40.82 6.66 -36.74
C GLY A 13 41.43 6.30 -35.39
N PRO A 14 41.13 7.02 -34.30
CA PRO A 14 41.66 6.67 -33.00
C PRO A 14 41.31 5.20 -32.77
N ILE A 15 42.34 4.37 -32.58
CA ILE A 15 42.17 3.04 -32.00
C ILE A 15 41.48 3.33 -30.67
N MET A 16 40.16 3.15 -30.60
CA MET A 16 39.45 3.25 -29.34
C MET A 16 40.09 2.19 -28.46
N ALA A 17 40.90 2.63 -27.51
CA ALA A 17 41.34 1.80 -26.42
C ALA A 17 40.05 1.34 -25.73
N GLN A 18 39.67 0.09 -25.99
CA GLN A 18 38.51 -0.52 -25.37
C GLN A 18 38.83 -0.54 -23.87
N ASN A 19 38.18 0.34 -23.11
CA ASN A 19 38.41 0.42 -21.68
C ASN A 19 38.10 -0.96 -21.07
N PRO A 20 38.94 -1.45 -20.15
CA PRO A 20 38.69 -2.73 -19.51
C PRO A 20 37.32 -2.68 -18.80
N PRO A 21 36.53 -3.77 -18.86
CA PRO A 21 35.26 -3.83 -18.16
C PRO A 21 35.49 -3.69 -16.65
N ASP A 22 34.75 -2.77 -16.03
CA ASP A 22 34.80 -2.56 -14.58
C ASP A 22 33.95 -3.61 -13.87
N VAL A 23 34.56 -4.31 -12.91
CA VAL A 23 33.90 -5.40 -12.16
C VAL A 23 33.43 -4.84 -10.83
N THR A 24 32.14 -4.96 -10.53
CA THR A 24 31.58 -4.57 -9.23
C THR A 24 31.16 -5.80 -8.45
N CYS A 25 31.70 -5.96 -7.24
CA CYS A 25 31.42 -7.10 -6.37
C CYS A 25 30.77 -6.69 -5.04
N ARG A 26 29.82 -7.50 -4.57
CA ARG A 26 29.17 -7.37 -3.26
C ARG A 26 28.86 -8.74 -2.66
N VAL A 27 28.87 -8.84 -1.33
CA VAL A 27 28.51 -10.08 -0.61
C VAL A 27 27.00 -10.14 -0.45
N MET A 28 26.40 -11.23 -0.91
CA MET A 28 24.97 -11.50 -0.78
C MET A 28 24.73 -12.41 0.42
N ASN A 29 23.92 -11.95 1.36
CA ASN A 29 23.49 -12.64 2.59
C ASN A 29 24.61 -13.33 3.41
N LEU A 30 25.87 -12.90 3.29
CA LEU A 30 27.05 -13.57 3.88
C LEU A 30 27.27 -15.03 3.40
N GLU A 31 26.74 -15.38 2.22
CA GLU A 31 26.79 -16.74 1.66
C GLU A 31 27.65 -16.81 0.39
N TYR A 32 27.59 -15.80 -0.46
CA TYR A 32 28.35 -15.74 -1.71
C TYR A 32 28.68 -14.29 -2.08
N VAL A 33 29.69 -14.10 -2.93
CA VAL A 33 29.98 -12.82 -3.59
C VAL A 33 29.33 -12.84 -4.96
N HIS A 34 28.48 -11.85 -5.20
CA HIS A 34 27.97 -11.55 -6.52
C HIS A 34 28.85 -10.48 -7.16
N CYS A 35 29.45 -10.81 -8.30
CA CYS A 35 30.18 -9.86 -9.14
C CYS A 35 29.47 -9.67 -10.47
N SER A 36 29.43 -8.43 -10.95
CA SER A 36 28.90 -8.07 -12.26
C SER A 36 29.86 -7.18 -13.01
N TRP A 37 29.86 -7.28 -14.34
CA TRP A 37 30.69 -6.49 -15.25
C TRP A 37 29.90 -5.91 -16.41
N ASN A 38 28.60 -5.66 -16.19
CA ASN A 38 27.68 -4.99 -17.12
C ASN A 38 27.35 -3.55 -16.69
N SER A 39 28.25 -2.87 -15.99
CA SER A 39 28.01 -1.55 -15.38
C SER A 39 27.68 -0.43 -16.38
N GLN A 40 28.20 -0.51 -17.60
CA GLN A 40 27.96 0.49 -18.66
C GLN A 40 27.07 -0.06 -19.79
N SER A 41 27.27 -1.32 -20.16
CA SER A 41 26.51 -2.02 -21.19
C SER A 41 26.79 -3.52 -21.09
N VAL A 42 25.93 -4.34 -21.71
CA VAL A 42 26.21 -5.77 -21.87
C VAL A 42 27.52 -5.92 -22.65
N PRO A 43 28.48 -6.73 -22.16
CA PRO A 43 29.74 -6.94 -22.86
C PRO A 43 29.52 -7.44 -24.28
N GLU A 44 30.34 -6.96 -25.21
CA GLU A 44 30.33 -7.45 -26.60
C GLU A 44 30.90 -8.88 -26.70
N VAL A 45 31.66 -9.31 -25.69
CA VAL A 45 32.38 -10.59 -25.67
C VAL A 45 32.11 -11.37 -24.40
N ASN A 46 32.19 -12.70 -24.50
CA ASN A 46 32.13 -13.59 -23.35
C ASN A 46 33.49 -13.67 -22.65
N TYR A 47 33.51 -13.24 -21.39
CA TYR A 47 34.67 -13.33 -20.51
C TYR A 47 34.63 -14.59 -19.66
N THR A 48 35.81 -15.15 -19.38
CA THR A 48 35.99 -16.14 -18.32
C THR A 48 36.36 -15.41 -17.03
N PHE A 49 35.90 -15.91 -15.88
CA PHE A 49 36.04 -15.25 -14.58
C PHE A 49 36.67 -16.22 -13.59
N SER A 50 37.61 -15.71 -12.81
CA SER A 50 38.15 -16.40 -11.65
C SER A 50 38.35 -15.42 -10.49
N SER A 51 38.36 -15.96 -9.27
CA SER A 51 38.49 -15.15 -8.08
C SER A 51 39.11 -15.90 -6.90
N TRP A 52 39.57 -15.14 -5.90
CA TRP A 52 40.05 -15.68 -4.62
C TRP A 52 40.02 -14.61 -3.52
N PHE A 53 40.05 -15.06 -2.26
CA PHE A 53 40.19 -14.21 -1.09
C PHE A 53 41.61 -14.29 -0.51
N GLY A 54 42.27 -13.15 -0.34
CA GLY A 54 43.58 -13.06 0.31
C GLY A 54 44.59 -14.07 -0.27
N ASN A 55 44.99 -15.05 0.56
CA ASN A 55 45.95 -16.10 0.18
C ASN A 55 45.29 -17.43 -0.23
N LYS A 56 43.96 -17.49 -0.35
CA LYS A 56 43.25 -18.67 -0.88
C LYS A 56 43.65 -18.88 -2.36
N LYS A 57 43.48 -20.11 -2.85
CA LYS A 57 43.77 -20.44 -4.25
C LYS A 57 42.74 -19.80 -5.18
N GLU A 58 43.20 -19.43 -6.38
CA GLU A 58 42.33 -18.99 -7.47
C GLU A 58 41.32 -20.09 -7.85
N SER A 59 40.04 -19.72 -7.90
CA SER A 59 38.92 -20.58 -8.27
C SER A 59 38.22 -19.98 -9.49
N THR A 60 37.86 -20.83 -10.44
CA THR A 60 37.03 -20.45 -11.58
C THR A 60 35.57 -20.25 -11.16
N CYS A 61 34.83 -19.46 -11.92
CA CYS A 61 33.39 -19.33 -11.70
C CYS A 61 32.64 -20.61 -12.06
N ASP A 62 31.85 -21.14 -11.12
CA ASP A 62 30.95 -22.27 -11.38
C ASP A 62 29.53 -21.78 -11.71
N GLU A 63 29.09 -20.66 -11.14
CA GLU A 63 27.73 -20.14 -11.27
C GLU A 63 27.73 -18.78 -11.98
N TYR A 64 27.71 -18.81 -13.31
CA TYR A 64 27.64 -17.62 -14.15
C TYR A 64 26.24 -17.01 -14.19
N VAL A 65 26.18 -15.69 -14.21
CA VAL A 65 24.97 -14.89 -14.45
C VAL A 65 24.98 -14.41 -15.89
N PHE A 66 23.89 -14.66 -16.60
CA PHE A 66 23.77 -14.37 -18.03
C PHE A 66 22.70 -13.32 -18.32
N GLU A 67 22.97 -12.46 -19.31
CA GLU A 67 22.03 -11.51 -19.88
C GLU A 67 22.13 -11.61 -21.40
N ASN A 68 21.02 -11.85 -22.10
CA ASN A 68 20.99 -12.09 -23.55
C ASN A 68 22.02 -13.12 -24.05
N ASN A 69 22.21 -14.21 -23.28
CA ASN A 69 23.16 -15.29 -23.59
C ASN A 69 24.65 -14.88 -23.52
N THR A 70 24.93 -13.71 -22.94
CA THR A 70 26.29 -13.23 -22.63
C THR A 70 26.54 -13.33 -21.13
N ALA A 71 27.72 -13.82 -20.73
CA ALA A 71 28.10 -13.85 -19.32
C ALA A 71 28.35 -12.42 -18.82
N VAL A 72 27.56 -11.98 -17.84
CA VAL A 72 27.60 -10.61 -17.26
C VAL A 72 27.98 -10.58 -15.79
N GLY A 73 27.99 -11.75 -15.12
CA GLY A 73 28.33 -11.85 -13.71
C GLY A 73 28.71 -13.25 -13.29
N CYS A 74 29.11 -13.37 -12.03
CA CYS A 74 29.46 -14.62 -11.37
C CYS A 74 29.05 -14.58 -9.89
N ASN A 75 28.52 -15.71 -9.40
CA ASN A 75 28.31 -15.95 -7.98
C ASN A 75 29.42 -16.89 -7.47
N GLN A 76 30.27 -16.40 -6.57
CA GLN A 76 31.34 -17.18 -5.94
C GLN A 76 30.98 -17.46 -4.48
N PRO A 77 31.03 -18.72 -4.00
CA PRO A 77 30.83 -19.02 -2.58
C PRO A 77 31.74 -18.20 -1.66
N CYS A 78 31.21 -17.78 -0.51
CA CYS A 78 31.88 -16.91 0.44
C CYS A 78 31.66 -17.42 1.87
N GLU A 79 32.74 -17.70 2.59
CA GLU A 79 32.62 -18.03 4.01
C GLU A 79 32.44 -16.75 4.84
N LYS A 80 31.80 -16.84 6.01
CA LYS A 80 31.48 -15.66 6.85
C LYS A 80 32.69 -14.77 7.18
N GLY A 81 33.89 -15.35 7.27
CA GLY A 81 35.14 -14.65 7.54
C GLY A 81 35.85 -14.07 6.30
N ASP A 82 35.52 -14.56 5.11
CA ASP A 82 36.26 -14.23 3.89
C ASP A 82 36.15 -12.77 3.51
N ARG A 83 35.00 -12.14 3.79
CA ARG A 83 34.75 -10.73 3.46
C ARG A 83 35.71 -9.73 4.09
N PHE A 84 36.48 -10.13 5.11
CA PHE A 84 37.47 -9.27 5.76
C PHE A 84 38.82 -9.27 5.02
N TYR A 85 39.00 -10.16 4.04
CA TYR A 85 40.17 -10.18 3.17
C TYR A 85 39.89 -9.46 1.85
N THR A 86 40.95 -9.01 1.19
CA THR A 86 40.87 -8.50 -0.19
C THR A 86 40.36 -9.60 -1.10
N PHE A 87 39.31 -9.30 -1.87
CA PHE A 87 38.76 -10.20 -2.87
C PHE A 87 39.35 -9.84 -4.23
N HIS A 88 40.07 -10.77 -4.83
CA HIS A 88 40.71 -10.58 -6.12
C HIS A 88 39.89 -11.25 -7.21
N THR A 89 39.77 -10.58 -8.35
CA THR A 89 39.02 -11.09 -9.51
C THR A 89 39.85 -10.92 -10.78
N VAL A 90 39.71 -11.84 -11.72
CA VAL A 90 40.34 -11.74 -13.04
C VAL A 90 39.33 -12.08 -14.12
N LEU A 91 39.09 -11.15 -15.03
CA LEU A 91 38.40 -11.42 -16.29
C LEU A 91 39.42 -11.77 -17.38
N ARG A 92 39.18 -12.84 -18.15
CA ARG A 92 40.03 -13.22 -19.29
C ARG A 92 39.22 -13.38 -20.57
N HIS A 93 39.75 -12.86 -21.66
CA HIS A 93 39.22 -13.04 -23.01
C HIS A 93 40.37 -13.07 -24.02
N GLY A 94 40.55 -14.21 -24.69
CA GLY A 94 41.75 -14.45 -25.50
C GLY A 94 43.02 -14.33 -24.65
N ASP A 95 44.02 -13.60 -25.14
CA ASP A 95 45.28 -13.34 -24.43
C ASP A 95 45.20 -12.17 -23.44
N LYS A 96 44.05 -11.50 -23.33
CA LYS A 96 43.88 -10.34 -22.46
C LYS A 96 43.35 -10.75 -21.09
N THR A 97 43.97 -10.21 -20.05
CA THR A 97 43.59 -10.44 -18.65
C THR A 97 43.40 -9.11 -17.92
N TYR A 98 42.32 -9.01 -17.15
CA TYR A 98 41.93 -7.81 -16.42
C TYR A 98 41.82 -8.13 -14.93
N PRO A 99 42.93 -8.07 -14.17
CA PRO A 99 42.92 -8.29 -12.73
C PRO A 99 42.40 -7.06 -11.99
N MET A 100 41.60 -7.29 -10.94
CA MET A 100 41.08 -6.27 -10.04
C MET A 100 41.12 -6.75 -8.58
N ALA A 101 41.17 -5.82 -7.65
CA ALA A 101 41.13 -6.07 -6.22
C ALA A 101 39.97 -5.28 -5.60
N HIS A 102 39.17 -5.96 -4.79
CA HIS A 102 37.95 -5.43 -4.19
C HIS A 102 38.03 -5.49 -2.68
N ASN A 103 37.62 -4.39 -2.03
CA ASN A 103 37.24 -4.43 -0.63
C ASN A 103 35.74 -4.68 -0.56
N VAL A 104 35.35 -5.83 -0.01
CA VAL A 104 33.95 -6.27 0.11
C VAL A 104 33.46 -6.29 1.56
N LYS A 105 34.29 -5.85 2.51
CA LYS A 105 33.99 -5.86 3.95
C LYS A 105 32.69 -5.14 4.27
N ASP A 106 32.50 -3.97 3.66
CA ASP A 106 31.39 -3.03 3.84
C ASP A 106 30.30 -3.14 2.76
N LYS A 107 30.47 -4.04 1.78
CA LYS A 107 29.54 -4.26 0.67
C LYS A 107 28.72 -5.52 0.86
N VAL A 108 28.02 -5.64 2.00
CA VAL A 108 27.19 -6.80 2.33
C VAL A 108 25.71 -6.43 2.20
N GLN A 109 25.01 -7.06 1.25
CA GLN A 109 23.56 -6.94 1.12
C GLN A 109 22.91 -8.16 1.77
N LEU A 110 22.23 -7.96 2.90
CA LEU A 110 21.45 -9.01 3.55
C LEU A 110 20.14 -9.27 2.81
N ASN A 111 19.58 -10.46 3.01
CA ASN A 111 18.20 -10.71 2.63
C ASN A 111 17.23 -9.88 3.47
N PRO A 112 16.13 -9.38 2.88
CA PRO A 112 15.11 -8.66 3.62
C PRO A 112 14.53 -9.52 4.76
N PRO A 113 14.13 -8.92 5.88
CA PRO A 113 13.41 -9.62 6.94
C PRO A 113 12.14 -10.31 6.42
N THR A 114 11.83 -11.48 6.97
CA THR A 114 10.70 -12.32 6.56
C THR A 114 9.73 -12.54 7.72
N ASN A 115 8.54 -13.07 7.44
CA ASN A 115 7.51 -13.37 8.45
C ASN A 115 7.16 -12.17 9.33
N LEU A 116 6.93 -11.00 8.71
CA LEU A 116 6.44 -9.83 9.44
C LEU A 116 5.03 -10.11 9.96
N THR A 117 4.88 -10.07 11.27
CA THR A 117 3.61 -10.29 11.95
C THR A 117 3.28 -9.08 12.83
N VAL A 118 1.98 -8.85 13.00
CA VAL A 118 1.45 -7.79 13.84
C VAL A 118 0.57 -8.39 14.92
N LYS A 119 0.75 -7.94 16.16
CA LYS A 119 -0.04 -8.35 17.32
C LYS A 119 -0.46 -7.11 18.11
N ASN A 120 -1.71 -7.10 18.53
CA ASN A 120 -2.20 -6.17 19.54
C ASN A 120 -2.05 -6.88 20.88
N GLU A 121 -1.06 -6.50 21.69
CA GLU A 121 -0.86 -7.10 23.01
C GLU A 121 -1.77 -6.42 24.06
N ASN A 122 -1.83 -7.00 25.26
CA ASN A 122 -2.69 -6.51 26.35
C ASN A 122 -2.30 -5.11 26.86
N ASP A 123 -1.16 -4.57 26.42
CA ASP A 123 -0.65 -3.23 26.76
C ASP A 123 -1.24 -2.12 25.87
N PHE A 124 -2.22 -2.44 25.02
CA PHE A 124 -2.83 -1.53 24.04
C PHE A 124 -1.85 -0.99 22.99
N ASN A 125 -0.67 -1.59 22.87
CA ASN A 125 0.31 -1.20 21.87
C ASN A 125 0.27 -2.14 20.66
N LEU A 126 0.68 -1.61 19.51
CA LEU A 126 0.79 -2.39 18.30
C LEU A 126 2.22 -2.90 18.12
N TRP A 127 2.39 -4.20 18.30
CA TRP A 127 3.68 -4.86 18.21
C TRP A 127 3.88 -5.54 16.86
N PHE A 128 5.05 -5.32 16.28
CA PHE A 128 5.49 -5.92 15.04
C PHE A 128 6.69 -6.80 15.31
N TYR A 129 6.69 -8.01 14.76
CA TYR A 129 7.78 -8.98 14.88
C TYR A 129 8.18 -9.47 13.49
N TRP A 130 9.45 -9.82 13.32
CA TRP A 130 9.97 -10.37 12.07
C TRP A 130 11.11 -11.35 12.33
N ASN A 131 11.42 -12.16 11.33
CA ASN A 131 12.55 -13.08 11.36
C ASN A 131 13.66 -12.60 10.41
N GLN A 132 14.90 -12.86 10.80
CA GLN A 132 16.09 -12.64 9.97
C GLN A 132 16.93 -13.91 9.96
N SER A 133 17.42 -14.30 8.78
CA SER A 133 18.28 -15.49 8.63
C SER A 133 19.56 -15.42 9.47
N THR A 134 20.09 -14.20 9.63
CA THR A 134 21.25 -13.89 10.48
C THR A 134 20.77 -13.10 11.70
N THR A 135 20.82 -13.70 12.89
CA THR A 135 20.26 -13.10 14.11
C THR A 135 21.25 -12.18 14.86
N ARG A 136 22.56 -12.44 14.73
CA ARG A 136 23.63 -11.64 15.35
C ARG A 136 24.14 -10.55 14.40
N CYS A 137 24.65 -9.45 14.95
CA CYS A 137 25.27 -8.39 14.17
C CYS A 137 24.36 -7.70 13.14
N VAL A 138 23.04 -7.66 13.38
CA VAL A 138 22.09 -7.03 12.46
C VAL A 138 21.37 -5.88 13.14
N GLU A 139 21.35 -4.73 12.49
CA GLU A 139 20.49 -3.60 12.83
C GLU A 139 19.32 -3.51 11.86
N TYR A 140 18.21 -2.99 12.33
CA TYR A 140 16.99 -2.86 11.54
C TYR A 140 16.57 -1.40 11.44
N LYS A 141 15.98 -1.09 10.30
CA LYS A 141 15.24 0.13 10.09
C LYS A 141 13.81 -0.24 9.71
N VAL A 142 12.86 0.35 10.39
CA VAL A 142 11.44 0.24 10.06
C VAL A 142 10.99 1.49 9.33
N ARG A 143 10.08 1.32 8.39
CA ARG A 143 9.24 2.42 7.89
C ARG A 143 7.79 2.06 8.09
N TYR A 144 6.99 3.00 8.57
CA TYR A 144 5.56 2.83 8.67
C TYR A 144 4.81 4.05 8.14
N ARG A 145 3.57 3.86 7.74
CA ARG A 145 2.66 4.94 7.37
C ARG A 145 1.27 4.69 7.91
N GLN A 146 0.57 5.77 8.24
CA GLN A 146 -0.81 5.75 8.69
C GLN A 146 -1.72 6.26 7.57
N ASN A 147 -2.82 5.57 7.27
CA ASN A 147 -3.83 5.96 6.28
C ASN A 147 -3.25 6.40 4.92
N ASN A 148 -2.20 5.70 4.46
CA ASN A 148 -1.51 5.99 3.20
C ASN A 148 -0.80 7.36 3.15
N ASN A 149 -0.51 7.96 4.30
CA ASN A 149 0.32 9.15 4.43
C ASN A 149 1.80 8.86 4.06
N LYS A 150 2.65 9.87 4.24
CA LYS A 150 4.10 9.74 4.05
C LYS A 150 4.67 8.68 4.99
N TRP A 151 5.71 8.01 4.53
CA TRP A 151 6.47 7.06 5.33
C TRP A 151 7.26 7.78 6.43
N GLU A 152 7.13 7.28 7.65
CA GLU A 152 7.95 7.63 8.81
C GLU A 152 8.98 6.53 9.02
N GLU A 153 10.26 6.89 9.19
CA GLU A 153 11.34 5.93 9.41
C GLU A 153 11.80 5.96 10.86
N SER A 154 12.04 4.78 11.43
CA SER A 154 12.62 4.63 12.77
C SER A 154 13.73 3.59 12.78
N LYS A 155 14.75 3.83 13.61
CA LYS A 155 15.83 2.87 13.84
C LYS A 155 15.44 1.95 14.99
N VAL A 156 15.75 0.68 14.85
CA VAL A 156 15.56 -0.32 15.90
C VAL A 156 16.93 -0.64 16.51
N ALA A 157 16.95 -0.93 17.81
CA ALA A 157 18.16 -1.40 18.47
C ALA A 157 18.73 -2.63 17.74
N ALA A 158 20.06 -2.78 17.73
CA ALA A 158 20.72 -3.93 17.16
C ALA A 158 20.17 -5.24 17.77
N GLU A 159 20.02 -6.26 16.94
CA GLU A 159 19.56 -7.61 17.29
C GLU A 159 18.09 -7.69 17.78
N ARG A 160 17.43 -6.54 18.00
CA ARG A 160 16.01 -6.50 18.37
C ARG A 160 15.14 -6.69 17.13
N GLN A 161 14.41 -7.79 17.09
CA GLN A 161 13.49 -8.18 16.01
C GLN A 161 12.03 -7.80 16.31
N SER A 162 11.84 -6.68 17.02
CA SER A 162 10.52 -6.17 17.35
C SER A 162 10.45 -4.66 17.30
N TYR A 163 9.29 -4.14 16.92
CA TYR A 163 8.99 -2.72 16.89
C TYR A 163 7.59 -2.46 17.47
N CYS A 164 7.45 -1.39 18.23
CA CYS A 164 6.21 -1.04 18.92
C CYS A 164 5.76 0.35 18.48
N ILE A 165 4.49 0.45 18.09
CA ILE A 165 3.77 1.72 17.95
C ILE A 165 2.90 1.89 19.18
N ASN A 166 3.25 2.90 19.99
CA ASN A 166 2.51 3.20 21.21
C ASN A 166 1.19 3.90 20.89
N PHE A 167 0.12 3.54 21.60
CA PHE A 167 -1.20 4.15 21.47
C PHE A 167 -1.70 4.26 20.01
N PRO A 168 -1.83 3.12 19.29
CA PRO A 168 -2.31 3.12 17.92
C PRO A 168 -3.75 3.64 17.84
N SER A 169 -4.06 4.38 16.77
CA SER A 169 -5.42 4.82 16.48
C SER A 169 -6.26 3.64 15.97
N SER A 170 -7.38 3.35 16.63
CA SER A 170 -8.29 2.25 16.27
C SER A 170 -8.99 2.42 14.92
N THR A 171 -9.03 3.65 14.38
CA THR A 171 -9.68 3.98 13.10
C THR A 171 -8.72 4.07 11.94
N SER A 172 -7.42 3.86 12.20
CA SER A 172 -6.36 4.07 11.23
C SER A 172 -5.80 2.77 10.70
N ARG A 173 -5.47 2.78 9.41
CA ARG A 173 -4.72 1.70 8.75
C ARG A 173 -3.23 1.98 8.87
N TYR A 174 -2.50 1.06 9.48
CA TYR A 174 -1.06 1.07 9.57
C TYR A 174 -0.47 0.11 8.56
N GLU A 175 0.59 0.53 7.89
CA GLU A 175 1.39 -0.32 7.01
C GLU A 175 2.84 -0.17 7.39
N LEU A 176 3.54 -1.30 7.59
CA LEU A 176 4.91 -1.32 8.07
C LEU A 176 5.78 -2.24 7.21
N GLN A 177 7.01 -1.79 6.97
CA GLN A 177 8.07 -2.56 6.31
C GLN A 177 9.36 -2.45 7.11
N VAL A 178 10.19 -3.50 7.03
CA VAL A 178 11.47 -3.57 7.73
C VAL A 178 12.56 -3.91 6.74
N ARG A 179 13.75 -3.36 6.96
CA ARG A 179 14.97 -3.77 6.26
C ARG A 179 16.12 -3.90 7.25
N SER A 180 17.13 -4.65 6.88
CA SER A 180 18.24 -5.06 7.74
C SER A 180 19.59 -4.64 7.17
N ARG A 181 20.59 -4.56 8.05
CA ARG A 181 21.99 -4.27 7.70
C ARG A 181 22.95 -4.80 8.75
N ILE A 182 24.18 -5.10 8.36
CA ILE A 182 25.25 -5.48 9.30
C ILE A 182 25.63 -4.30 10.20
N THR A 183 25.70 -4.56 11.51
CA THR A 183 26.05 -3.59 12.55
C THR A 183 27.53 -3.18 12.53
N ASP A 184 27.82 -2.05 13.18
CA ASP A 184 29.18 -1.51 13.31
C ASP A 184 30.14 -2.47 14.00
N SER A 185 29.68 -3.16 15.04
CA SER A 185 30.46 -4.13 15.84
C SER A 185 31.03 -5.28 15.02
N CYS A 186 30.41 -5.61 13.89
CA CYS A 186 30.81 -6.74 13.05
C CYS A 186 31.34 -6.27 11.70
N GLY A 187 31.79 -5.02 11.56
CA GLY A 187 32.20 -4.47 10.28
C GLY A 187 30.98 -4.07 9.46
N LYS A 188 30.45 -2.89 9.80
CA LYS A 188 29.30 -2.22 9.19
C LYS A 188 29.25 -2.41 7.69
N SER A 189 28.07 -2.73 7.16
CA SER A 189 27.84 -2.55 5.73
C SER A 189 27.26 -1.17 5.42
N GLU A 190 27.62 -0.60 4.28
CA GLU A 190 26.99 0.60 3.76
C GLU A 190 25.62 0.30 3.12
N ILE A 191 25.44 -0.93 2.63
CA ILE A 191 24.27 -1.38 1.88
C ILE A 191 23.18 -1.88 2.84
N TRP A 192 21.95 -1.42 2.66
CA TRP A 192 20.77 -1.98 3.33
C TRP A 192 20.18 -3.11 2.49
N SER A 193 19.54 -4.08 3.13
CA SER A 193 18.65 -5.00 2.41
C SER A 193 17.53 -4.22 1.71
N ASP A 194 16.88 -4.90 0.78
CA ASP A 194 15.59 -4.43 0.29
C ASP A 194 14.58 -4.36 1.44
N TRP A 195 13.50 -3.62 1.22
CA TRP A 195 12.38 -3.59 2.16
C TRP A 195 11.65 -4.93 2.12
N SER A 196 11.23 -5.41 3.28
CA SER A 196 10.35 -6.56 3.38
C SER A 196 9.01 -6.30 2.72
N GLU A 197 8.27 -7.39 2.48
CA GLU A 197 6.85 -7.29 2.20
C GLU A 197 6.12 -6.51 3.31
N PRO A 198 5.14 -5.66 2.96
CA PRO A 198 4.43 -4.84 3.93
C PRO A 198 3.46 -5.68 4.76
N VAL A 199 3.42 -5.40 6.06
CA VAL A 199 2.36 -5.89 6.95
C VAL A 199 1.37 -4.76 7.23
N VAL A 200 0.08 -5.08 7.14
CA VAL A 200 -1.01 -4.11 7.27
C VAL A 200 -1.85 -4.47 8.49
N TRP A 201 -2.20 -3.45 9.28
CA TRP A 201 -3.10 -3.58 10.42
C TRP A 201 -4.14 -2.45 10.43
N GLY A 202 -5.36 -2.77 10.84
CA GLY A 202 -6.48 -1.83 10.89
C GLY A 202 -7.20 -1.66 9.55
N SER A 203 -8.41 -1.11 9.60
CA SER A 203 -9.21 -0.75 8.43
C SER A 203 -9.21 0.77 8.24
N ASN A 204 -9.18 1.21 6.98
CA ASN A 204 -9.39 2.62 6.70
C ASN A 204 -10.91 2.91 6.76
N ASN A 205 -11.41 3.33 7.92
CA ASN A 205 -12.81 3.74 8.08
C ASN A 205 -13.04 5.20 7.65
N SER A 206 -12.02 5.87 7.11
CA SER A 206 -12.23 7.20 6.58
C SER A 206 -13.05 7.10 5.29
N THR A 207 -14.32 7.49 5.38
CA THR A 207 -15.05 8.16 4.30
C THR A 207 -14.43 9.54 4.01
N HIS A 208 -13.12 9.69 4.16
CA HIS A 208 -12.40 10.69 3.41
C HIS A 208 -12.21 10.07 2.04
N THR A 209 -13.16 10.36 1.15
CA THR A 209 -12.86 10.50 -0.27
C THR A 209 -11.47 11.10 -0.35
N ASN A 210 -10.55 10.39 -1.00
CA ASN A 210 -9.25 10.93 -1.35
C ASN A 210 -9.52 12.30 -1.96
N ILE A 211 -9.37 13.38 -1.17
CA ILE A 211 -8.97 14.66 -1.72
C ILE A 211 -7.53 14.36 -2.05
N ILE A 212 -7.37 13.71 -3.21
CA ILE A 212 -6.08 13.54 -3.82
C ILE A 212 -5.59 14.97 -3.90
N ASN A 213 -4.55 15.27 -3.13
CA ASN A 213 -3.72 16.42 -3.40
C ASN A 213 -2.99 16.12 -4.72
N GLU A 214 -3.74 15.89 -5.79
CA GLU A 214 -3.25 16.12 -7.13
C GLU A 214 -2.97 17.60 -7.14
N SER A 215 -1.69 17.95 -7.27
CA SER A 215 -1.32 19.25 -7.82
C SER A 215 -2.29 19.54 -8.95
N MET A 216 -3.17 20.54 -8.79
CA MET A 216 -4.19 20.86 -9.78
C MET A 216 -3.51 20.90 -11.14
N SER A 217 -3.90 19.96 -12.01
CA SER A 217 -3.36 19.89 -13.35
C SER A 217 -3.52 21.27 -13.99
N VAL A 218 -2.44 21.83 -14.52
CA VAL A 218 -2.39 23.17 -15.14
C VAL A 218 -3.45 23.30 -16.25
N TRP A 219 -3.95 22.18 -16.77
CA TRP A 219 -5.00 22.09 -17.77
C TRP A 219 -6.41 22.46 -17.25
N THR A 220 -6.67 22.33 -15.95
CA THR A 220 -7.98 22.65 -15.36
C THR A 220 -8.34 24.14 -15.52
N PRO A 221 -7.50 25.12 -15.15
CA PRO A 221 -7.81 26.54 -15.38
C PRO A 221 -7.89 26.90 -16.87
N VAL A 222 -7.14 26.21 -17.74
CA VAL A 222 -7.18 26.41 -19.19
C VAL A 222 -8.54 26.03 -19.76
N LEU A 223 -9.11 24.89 -19.33
CA LEU A 223 -10.44 24.46 -19.76
C LEU A 223 -11.55 25.42 -19.30
N TYR A 224 -11.44 25.94 -18.08
CA TYR A 224 -12.37 26.96 -17.59
C TYR A 224 -12.28 28.27 -18.38
N ALA A 225 -11.07 28.72 -18.73
CA ALA A 225 -10.87 29.91 -19.55
C ALA A 225 -11.45 29.74 -20.97
N VAL A 226 -11.23 28.59 -21.60
CA VAL A 226 -11.81 28.27 -22.92
C VAL A 226 -13.34 28.18 -22.84
N GLY A 227 -13.89 27.58 -21.78
CA GLY A 227 -15.33 27.55 -21.53
C GLY A 227 -15.95 28.94 -21.36
N ALA A 228 -15.29 29.84 -20.64
CA ALA A 228 -15.75 31.22 -20.47
C ALA A 228 -15.71 32.00 -21.80
N ILE A 229 -14.63 31.87 -22.57
CA ILE A 229 -14.50 32.55 -23.88
C ILE A 229 -15.58 32.07 -24.86
N THR A 230 -15.82 30.76 -24.92
CA THR A 230 -16.85 30.19 -25.80
C THR A 230 -18.27 30.66 -25.41
N LEU A 231 -18.57 30.73 -24.11
CA LEU A 231 -19.84 31.31 -23.63
C LEU A 231 -19.98 32.79 -24.00
N ILE A 232 -18.94 33.59 -23.83
CA ILE A 232 -18.96 35.01 -24.20
C ILE A 232 -19.21 35.19 -25.69
N LEU A 233 -18.53 34.40 -26.54
CA LEU A 233 -18.75 34.44 -27.99
C LEU A 233 -20.18 34.05 -28.37
N LEU A 234 -20.75 33.05 -27.71
CA LEU A 234 -22.12 32.61 -27.94
C LEU A 234 -23.12 33.71 -27.58
N VAL A 235 -22.92 34.39 -26.44
CA VAL A 235 -23.75 35.54 -26.03
C VAL A 235 -23.64 36.69 -27.03
N LEU A 236 -22.43 37.02 -27.51
CA LEU A 236 -22.25 38.07 -28.53
C LEU A 236 -22.96 37.74 -29.84
N MET A 237 -22.90 36.48 -30.29
CA MET A 237 -23.60 36.02 -31.48
C MET A 237 -25.12 36.11 -31.32
N LEU A 238 -25.67 35.72 -30.16
CA LEU A 238 -27.10 35.84 -29.86
C LEU A 238 -27.55 37.30 -29.84
N LEU A 239 -26.79 38.19 -29.20
CA LEU A 239 -27.10 39.63 -29.19
C LEU A 239 -27.04 40.25 -30.59
N HIS A 240 -26.10 39.79 -31.43
CA HIS A 240 -26.04 40.23 -32.82
C HIS A 240 -27.25 39.73 -33.62
N TYR A 241 -27.69 38.49 -33.41
CA TYR A 241 -28.88 37.92 -34.05
C TYR A 241 -30.17 38.64 -33.60
N GLU A 242 -30.31 38.97 -32.32
CA GLU A 242 -31.44 39.77 -31.83
C GLU A 242 -31.42 41.18 -32.40
N ARG A 243 -30.26 41.86 -32.44
CA ARG A 243 -30.13 43.18 -33.07
C ARG A 243 -30.47 43.16 -34.56
N LEU A 244 -30.09 42.10 -35.29
CA LEU A 244 -30.48 41.91 -36.70
C LEU A 244 -31.99 41.66 -36.86
N ARG A 245 -32.62 40.89 -35.96
CA ARG A 245 -34.07 40.68 -35.97
C ARG A 245 -34.86 41.96 -35.72
N ILE A 246 -34.38 42.83 -34.83
CA ILE A 246 -35.08 44.09 -34.48
C ILE A 246 -35.07 45.10 -35.64
N ILE A 247 -34.04 45.12 -36.48
CA ILE A 247 -33.97 46.02 -37.64
C ILE A 247 -34.92 45.59 -38.78
N LEU A 248 -35.18 44.29 -38.94
CA LEU A 248 -35.96 43.75 -40.06
C LEU A 248 -37.48 43.71 -39.86
N VAL A 249 -37.99 43.93 -38.65
CA VAL A 249 -39.43 43.90 -38.36
C VAL A 249 -39.85 45.23 -37.72
N PRO A 250 -40.54 46.14 -38.44
CA PRO A 250 -41.01 47.38 -37.84
C PRO A 250 -42.14 47.10 -36.84
N VAL A 251 -42.17 47.88 -35.75
CA VAL A 251 -43.14 47.75 -34.66
C VAL A 251 -44.54 48.14 -35.12
N VAL A 252 -45.50 47.22 -35.03
CA VAL A 252 -46.93 47.46 -35.25
C VAL A 252 -47.56 48.01 -33.95
N PRO A 253 -48.32 49.12 -33.98
CA PRO A 253 -48.88 49.73 -32.78
C PRO A 253 -50.08 48.94 -32.22
N LYS A 254 -50.16 48.83 -30.89
CA LYS A 254 -51.19 48.04 -30.18
C LYS A 254 -52.55 48.76 -30.14
N PRO A 255 -53.68 48.04 -30.34
CA PRO A 255 -55.02 48.59 -30.12
C PRO A 255 -55.37 48.64 -28.62
N SER A 256 -56.02 49.73 -28.20
CA SER A 256 -56.50 49.95 -26.84
C SER A 256 -57.85 49.24 -26.62
N LEU A 257 -57.91 48.33 -25.64
CA LEU A 257 -59.13 47.61 -25.26
C LEU A 257 -59.70 48.21 -23.96
N LYS A 258 -60.90 48.80 -24.04
CA LYS A 258 -61.73 49.23 -22.90
C LYS A 258 -62.52 48.01 -22.39
N SER A 259 -62.46 47.72 -21.09
CA SER A 259 -63.26 46.67 -20.45
C SER A 259 -64.67 47.18 -20.06
N PRO A 260 -65.72 46.35 -20.19
CA PRO A 260 -66.94 46.51 -19.39
C PRO A 260 -67.13 45.39 -18.36
N ASP A 261 -67.85 45.81 -17.32
CA ASP A 261 -68.15 45.29 -15.99
C ASP A 261 -68.65 43.82 -15.90
N VAL A 262 -68.12 43.07 -14.93
CA VAL A 262 -68.39 41.64 -14.66
C VAL A 262 -69.67 41.45 -13.81
N LYS A 263 -70.47 42.51 -13.63
CA LYS A 263 -71.52 42.57 -12.61
C LYS A 263 -72.86 41.92 -12.97
N ASP A 264 -73.01 41.38 -14.18
CA ASP A 264 -74.28 40.81 -14.66
C ASP A 264 -74.35 39.26 -14.64
N TRP A 265 -73.30 38.55 -14.21
CA TRP A 265 -73.26 37.08 -14.40
C TRP A 265 -73.88 36.21 -13.30
N PHE A 266 -74.35 36.77 -12.18
CA PHE A 266 -74.92 35.97 -11.08
C PHE A 266 -76.30 36.45 -10.65
N GLN A 267 -77.33 36.02 -11.39
CA GLN A 267 -78.72 36.02 -10.94
C GLN A 267 -79.02 34.71 -10.18
N TYR A 268 -79.01 34.74 -8.85
CA TYR A 268 -79.58 33.69 -8.01
C TYR A 268 -80.95 34.11 -7.45
N PRO A 269 -81.95 33.20 -7.38
CA PRO A 269 -83.31 33.53 -6.99
C PRO A 269 -83.44 33.79 -5.48
N LYS A 270 -84.17 34.85 -5.15
CA LYS A 270 -84.56 35.23 -3.78
C LYS A 270 -85.53 34.20 -3.21
N GLY A 271 -85.16 33.56 -2.11
CA GLY A 271 -86.14 32.92 -1.22
C GLY A 271 -85.71 31.63 -0.52
N LEU A 272 -84.54 31.58 0.15
CA LEU A 272 -84.27 30.52 1.14
C LEU A 272 -83.07 30.81 2.07
N MET A 273 -82.87 32.06 2.49
CA MET A 273 -81.93 32.43 3.56
C MET A 273 -82.70 32.87 4.81
N LYS A 274 -83.47 31.95 5.39
CA LYS A 274 -84.02 32.17 6.74
C LYS A 274 -84.34 30.86 7.45
N GLU A 275 -83.36 29.98 7.55
CA GLU A 275 -83.31 28.96 8.62
C GLU A 275 -81.91 28.37 8.64
N GLY A 276 -81.14 28.73 9.66
CA GLY A 276 -79.82 28.16 9.88
C GLY A 276 -79.95 26.80 10.54
N PHE A 277 -79.25 25.80 10.03
CA PHE A 277 -78.92 24.59 10.77
C PHE A 277 -77.53 24.11 10.33
N LYS A 278 -76.50 24.32 11.15
CA LYS A 278 -76.04 23.44 12.26
C LYS A 278 -75.20 22.29 11.71
N ALA A 279 -73.89 22.51 11.64
CA ALA A 279 -72.92 21.46 11.32
C ALA A 279 -72.91 20.42 12.44
N ASN A 280 -73.24 19.17 12.09
CA ASN A 280 -73.13 18.02 12.98
C ASN A 280 -71.93 17.20 12.52
N TYR A 281 -70.76 17.45 13.09
CA TYR A 281 -69.57 16.63 12.91
C TYR A 281 -69.26 15.95 14.25
N ASN A 282 -69.22 14.63 14.24
CA ASN A 282 -68.79 13.80 15.36
C ASN A 282 -67.53 13.05 14.94
N GLU A 283 -66.36 13.57 15.28
CA GLU A 283 -65.12 12.82 15.19
C GLU A 283 -64.75 12.26 16.58
N GLN A 284 -64.44 10.97 16.61
CA GLN A 284 -64.03 10.26 17.83
C GLN A 284 -62.51 10.41 17.98
N ALA A 285 -62.06 11.06 19.06
CA ALA A 285 -60.64 11.23 19.34
C ALA A 285 -59.96 9.89 19.69
N CYS A 286 -58.97 9.47 18.90
CA CYS A 286 -58.10 8.35 19.24
C CYS A 286 -57.01 8.81 20.20
N LEU A 287 -56.77 8.02 21.26
CA LEU A 287 -55.79 8.31 22.30
C LEU A 287 -54.40 7.85 21.83
N VAL A 288 -53.54 8.81 21.49
CA VAL A 288 -52.14 8.55 21.12
C VAL A 288 -51.37 8.10 22.37
N ARG A 289 -50.83 6.88 22.38
CA ARG A 289 -49.83 6.45 23.36
C ARG A 289 -48.44 6.64 22.78
N GLU A 290 -47.58 7.34 23.51
CA GLU A 290 -46.14 7.36 23.26
C GLU A 290 -45.51 6.04 23.71
N TYR A 291 -44.52 5.56 22.95
CA TYR A 291 -43.74 4.37 23.28
C TYR A 291 -42.52 4.80 24.10
N THR A 292 -42.50 4.44 25.38
CA THR A 292 -41.32 4.62 26.24
C THR A 292 -40.39 3.42 26.07
N TYR A 293 -39.14 3.69 25.68
CA TYR A 293 -38.09 2.67 25.57
C TYR A 293 -37.63 2.25 26.97
N ILE A 294 -37.85 0.99 27.35
CA ILE A 294 -37.37 0.44 28.62
C ILE A 294 -35.95 -0.08 28.43
N SER A 295 -34.99 0.55 29.12
CA SER A 295 -33.63 0.05 29.30
C SER A 295 -33.64 -1.09 30.32
N GLN A 296 -33.13 -2.26 29.95
CA GLN A 296 -32.83 -3.35 30.87
C GLN A 296 -31.60 -2.99 31.71
N SER A 297 -31.81 -2.68 32.99
CA SER A 297 -30.82 -2.84 34.04
C SER A 297 -31.52 -3.23 35.34
N ALA A 298 -30.93 -4.22 36.01
CA ALA A 298 -31.33 -4.93 37.22
C ALA A 298 -32.11 -4.11 38.28
N THR A 299 -32.97 -4.75 39.08
CA THR A 299 -32.64 -5.25 40.44
C THR A 299 -33.91 -5.84 41.10
N ASP A 300 -33.72 -6.99 41.74
CA ASP A 300 -34.40 -7.62 42.88
C ASP A 300 -35.87 -7.32 43.29
N SER A 301 -36.53 -8.45 43.55
CA SER A 301 -37.33 -8.78 44.75
C SER A 301 -38.85 -8.61 44.77
N THR A 302 -39.45 -9.67 45.31
CA THR A 302 -40.75 -9.82 46.00
C THR A 302 -42.05 -9.91 45.20
N ASP A 303 -42.48 -11.17 45.05
CA ASP A 303 -43.79 -11.73 45.44
C ASP A 303 -45.01 -10.81 45.47
N THR A 304 -46.05 -11.17 44.72
CA THR A 304 -47.30 -11.83 45.21
C THR A 304 -48.48 -11.52 44.27
N SER A 305 -49.39 -12.50 44.18
CA SER A 305 -50.76 -12.49 43.63
C SER A 305 -50.91 -13.12 42.23
N VAL A 306 -51.31 -14.39 42.09
CA VAL A 306 -52.55 -15.11 42.49
C VAL A 306 -53.71 -14.83 41.52
N LEU A 307 -53.98 -15.88 40.73
CA LEU A 307 -55.27 -16.41 40.25
C LEU A 307 -55.91 -15.92 38.93
N THR A 308 -55.86 -16.84 37.95
CA THR A 308 -56.98 -17.44 37.14
C THR A 308 -57.85 -16.51 36.30
N ALA A 309 -58.31 -16.81 35.09
CA ALA A 309 -58.46 -18.01 34.25
C ALA A 309 -58.54 -17.49 32.79
N THR A 310 -58.47 -18.23 31.68
CA THR A 310 -59.04 -19.54 31.34
C THR A 310 -58.33 -20.03 30.07
N THR A 311 -58.21 -21.34 30.01
CA THR A 311 -57.80 -22.23 28.93
C THR A 311 -58.63 -22.06 27.66
N TYR A 312 -57.97 -22.08 26.49
CA TYR A 312 -58.41 -22.91 25.36
C TYR A 312 -57.18 -23.50 24.66
N GLN A 313 -57.16 -24.83 24.70
CA GLN A 313 -56.19 -25.75 24.13
C GLN A 313 -56.57 -26.05 22.68
N THR A 314 -55.61 -26.04 21.77
CA THR A 314 -55.60 -27.01 20.65
C THR A 314 -54.16 -27.36 20.31
N ASP A 315 -53.88 -28.66 20.46
CA ASP A 315 -52.65 -29.34 20.08
C ASP A 315 -52.44 -29.37 18.56
N CYS A 316 -51.19 -29.28 18.13
CA CYS A 316 -50.65 -30.07 17.02
C CYS A 316 -49.13 -30.20 17.22
N SER A 317 -48.73 -31.34 17.77
CA SER A 317 -47.35 -31.81 17.82
C SER A 317 -46.97 -32.41 16.47
N VAL A 318 -45.75 -32.13 15.99
CA VAL A 318 -44.95 -33.10 15.22
C VAL A 318 -43.51 -33.04 15.73
N LEU A 319 -43.09 -34.13 16.35
CA LEU A 319 -41.70 -34.55 16.55
C LEU A 319 -41.34 -35.57 15.46
N ILE A 320 -40.06 -35.64 15.11
CA ILE A 320 -39.20 -36.83 14.83
C ILE A 320 -37.86 -36.24 14.34
N ALA A 321 -36.83 -36.22 15.18
CA ALA A 321 -35.75 -37.21 15.32
C ALA A 321 -34.91 -37.33 14.02
N GLY A 322 -33.59 -37.13 13.99
CA GLY A 322 -32.55 -37.46 14.96
C GLY A 322 -31.68 -38.55 14.33
N ILE A 323 -30.40 -38.29 14.06
CA ILE A 323 -29.38 -39.33 13.81
C ILE A 323 -28.07 -38.89 14.48
N GLU A 324 -27.55 -39.84 15.25
CA GLU A 324 -26.41 -39.85 16.17
C GLU A 324 -25.23 -40.62 15.54
N SER A 325 -24.12 -40.76 16.31
CA SER A 325 -22.97 -41.67 16.18
C SER A 325 -21.74 -41.16 15.40
N GLU A 326 -20.48 -41.48 15.71
CA GLU A 326 -19.71 -42.01 16.86
C GLU A 326 -18.19 -41.86 16.50
N ASP A 327 -17.29 -41.99 17.49
CA ASP A 327 -15.84 -41.68 17.55
C ASP A 327 -14.84 -42.56 16.71
N PRO A 328 -13.54 -42.78 17.10
CA PRO A 328 -12.28 -42.20 16.59
C PRO A 328 -11.35 -43.28 15.93
N PRO A 329 -10.01 -43.08 15.66
CA PRO A 329 -8.98 -43.34 16.70
C PRO A 329 -7.54 -42.73 16.54
N ASN A 330 -6.78 -42.80 17.66
CA ASN A 330 -5.37 -43.20 17.86
C ASN A 330 -4.10 -42.36 17.51
N PHE A 331 -3.37 -42.05 18.60
CA PHE A 331 -1.97 -42.41 18.96
C PHE A 331 -0.80 -42.09 18.00
N TYR A 332 0.14 -41.26 18.49
CA TYR A 332 1.58 -41.57 18.51
C TYR A 332 2.25 -40.91 19.74
N SER A 333 3.21 -41.62 20.33
CA SER A 333 3.85 -41.31 21.60
C SER A 333 5.38 -41.45 21.51
N PHE A 334 6.08 -40.55 22.23
CA PHE A 334 7.48 -40.57 22.76
C PHE A 334 8.67 -40.25 21.82
N PRO A 335 9.84 -39.81 22.35
CA PRO A 335 10.22 -39.60 23.77
C PRO A 335 10.80 -38.21 24.12
N VAL A 336 10.64 -37.81 25.38
CA VAL A 336 11.47 -36.79 26.06
C VAL A 336 12.50 -37.54 26.89
N SER A 337 13.78 -37.29 26.62
CA SER A 337 14.92 -37.71 27.43
C SER A 337 15.28 -36.56 28.37
N SER A 338 15.23 -36.83 29.67
CA SER A 338 15.79 -36.01 30.75
C SER A 338 17.29 -36.27 30.85
N GLU A 339 18.11 -35.22 30.76
CA GLU A 339 19.51 -35.25 31.18
C GLU A 339 19.64 -34.75 32.62
N ASP A 340 20.34 -35.57 33.39
CA ASP A 340 20.71 -35.39 34.79
C ASP A 340 21.73 -34.25 35.00
N GLU A 341 21.70 -33.77 36.24
CA GLU A 341 22.68 -32.92 36.89
C GLU A 341 24.13 -33.44 36.75
N GLN A 342 25.07 -32.54 36.50
CA GLN A 342 26.39 -32.69 37.10
C GLN A 342 26.99 -31.34 37.53
N GLN A 343 26.96 -31.17 38.83
CA GLN A 343 27.68 -30.19 39.64
C GLN A 343 29.14 -30.66 39.79
N ILE A 344 30.13 -29.85 39.36
CA ILE A 344 31.50 -29.94 39.88
C ILE A 344 32.08 -28.52 40.03
N SER A 345 32.35 -28.17 41.27
CA SER A 345 33.27 -27.15 41.75
C SER A 345 34.64 -27.78 42.04
N VAL A 346 35.71 -27.29 41.43
CA VAL A 346 37.05 -26.98 42.01
C VAL A 346 37.70 -25.94 41.11
#